data_AF-A0A8C2QPP1-F1
#
_entry.id   AF-A0A8C2QPP1-F1
#
_cell.length_a   1.000
_cell.length_b   1.000
_cell.length_c   1.000
_cell.angle_alpha   90.00
_cell.angle_beta   90.00
_cell.angle_gamma   90.00
#
_symmetry.space_group_name_H-M   'P 1'
#
loop_
_entity.id
_entity.type
_entity.pdbx_description
1 polymer ?
#
loop_
_entity_poly.entity_id
_entity_poly.type
_entity_poly.pdbx_seq_one_letter_code
_entity_poly.pdbx_strand_id
1 'polypeptide(L)'
;MVHAFLIHTLRAPNLEDTGLCRVLYSCVFGAEKSPDDPRPHGAERDRLFRKEQILAVARQVESLCRLQQQASGCPSTDLQPQFSDETVSLHEAPHGAFFLGAGDPFQEPQTVVWMGVLSLGFALVLDTHENLLLAESTLRLLVRLLLDHLRLLTPAACTGAVYCLPRL
;
A
#
# COMPACT_ATOMS: atom_id res chain seq x y z
N MET A 1 4.95 5.97 17.58
CA MET A 1 5.84 5.05 16.86
C MET A 1 5.08 4.51 15.65
N VAL A 2 5.73 3.73 14.78
CA VAL A 2 5.02 3.02 13.70
C VAL A 2 4.41 1.76 14.29
N HIS A 3 3.09 1.57 14.13
CA HIS A 3 2.38 0.36 14.55
C HIS A 3 2.35 -0.70 13.45
N ALA A 4 2.14 -0.30 12.20
CA ALA A 4 2.12 -1.24 11.08
C ALA A 4 2.47 -0.59 9.74
N PHE A 5 3.02 -1.39 8.83
CA PHE A 5 3.15 -1.07 7.41
C PHE A 5 2.41 -2.13 6.60
N LEU A 6 1.68 -1.72 5.57
CA LEU A 6 0.93 -2.63 4.72
C LEU A 6 0.94 -2.22 3.24
N ILE A 7 0.87 -3.23 2.39
CA ILE A 7 0.72 -3.13 0.93
C ILE A 7 -0.55 -3.89 0.56
N HIS A 8 -1.46 -3.26 -0.17
CA HIS A 8 -2.70 -3.86 -0.62
C HIS A 8 -3.02 -3.51 -2.06
N THR A 9 -3.95 -4.23 -2.67
CA THR A 9 -4.45 -3.94 -4.02
C THR A 9 -5.45 -2.79 -3.98
N LEU A 10 -5.41 -1.92 -4.98
CA LEU A 10 -6.47 -0.98 -5.30
C LEU A 10 -7.28 -1.52 -6.47
N ARG A 11 -8.61 -1.48 -6.37
CA ARG A 11 -9.49 -1.95 -7.45
C ARG A 11 -9.42 -1.01 -8.66
N ALA A 12 -9.20 -1.59 -9.84
CA ALA A 12 -9.41 -0.89 -11.10
C ALA A 12 -10.93 -0.72 -11.36
N PRO A 13 -11.42 0.49 -11.68
CA PRO A 13 -12.86 0.75 -11.79
C PRO A 13 -13.52 0.09 -13.01
N ASN A 14 -12.75 -0.40 -13.99
CA ASN A 14 -13.26 -0.95 -15.25
C ASN A 14 -13.26 -2.48 -15.31
N LEU A 15 -12.76 -3.18 -14.28
CA LEU A 15 -12.86 -4.62 -14.21
C LEU A 15 -14.08 -4.93 -13.34
N GLU A 16 -15.11 -5.56 -13.90
CA GLU A 16 -16.22 -6.20 -13.15
C GLU A 16 -15.74 -7.35 -12.25
N ASP A 17 -14.46 -7.37 -11.93
CA ASP A 17 -13.90 -8.29 -11.00
C ASP A 17 -14.33 -7.84 -9.61
N THR A 18 -15.03 -8.73 -8.92
CA THR A 18 -15.46 -8.61 -7.53
C THR A 18 -14.24 -8.76 -6.60
N GLY A 19 -13.07 -8.29 -7.03
CA GLY A 19 -11.82 -8.37 -6.32
C GLY A 19 -11.90 -7.55 -5.06
N LEU A 20 -12.09 -8.22 -3.93
CA LEU A 20 -12.01 -7.63 -2.60
C LEU A 20 -10.63 -6.98 -2.41
N CYS A 21 -10.55 -5.90 -1.64
CA CYS A 21 -9.28 -5.33 -1.18
C CYS A 21 -8.41 -6.44 -0.59
N ARG A 22 -7.32 -6.79 -1.29
CA ARG A 22 -6.42 -7.86 -0.90
C ARG A 22 -5.16 -7.26 -0.30
N VAL A 23 -4.89 -7.59 0.95
CA VAL A 23 -3.60 -7.30 1.59
C VAL A 23 -2.56 -8.25 1.00
N LEU A 24 -1.54 -7.67 0.36
CA LEU A 24 -0.41 -8.39 -0.24
C LEU A 24 0.72 -8.59 0.77
N TYR A 25 0.93 -7.59 1.62
CA TYR A 25 1.94 -7.60 2.66
C TYR A 25 1.45 -6.82 3.86
N SER A 26 1.75 -7.31 5.07
CA SER A 26 1.60 -6.54 6.30
C SER A 26 2.72 -6.88 7.26
N CYS A 27 3.25 -5.85 7.92
CA CYS A 27 4.24 -5.94 8.97
C CYS A 27 3.76 -5.10 10.15
N VAL A 28 3.64 -5.70 11.33
CA VAL A 28 3.19 -5.02 12.56
C VAL A 28 4.37 -4.87 13.48
N PHE A 29 4.61 -3.64 13.94
CA PHE A 29 5.71 -3.23 14.78
C PHE A 29 5.14 -2.93 16.18
N GLY A 30 5.28 -3.88 17.09
CA GLY A 30 4.79 -3.77 18.46
C GLY A 30 3.57 -4.64 18.77
N ALA A 31 3.53 -5.16 20.00
CA ALA A 31 2.61 -6.17 20.53
C ALA A 31 2.88 -7.63 20.07
N GLU A 32 4.11 -8.10 20.24
CA GLU A 32 4.29 -9.44 20.80
C GLU A 32 3.83 -9.35 22.26
N LYS A 33 2.58 -9.75 22.56
CA LYS A 33 2.21 -10.11 23.92
C LYS A 33 3.20 -11.19 24.37
N SER A 34 3.70 -11.07 25.60
CA SER A 34 4.72 -11.95 26.16
C SER A 34 4.51 -13.42 25.79
N PRO A 35 5.57 -14.21 25.53
CA PRO A 35 5.50 -15.63 25.17
C PRO A 35 4.89 -16.56 26.24
N ASP A 36 4.16 -16.02 27.20
CA ASP A 36 3.77 -16.62 28.48
C ASP A 36 2.24 -16.80 28.65
N ASP A 37 1.41 -16.57 27.62
CA ASP A 37 -0.01 -16.95 27.67
C ASP A 37 -0.19 -18.40 27.14
N PRO A 38 -0.46 -19.41 28.01
CA PRO A 38 -0.38 -20.82 27.63
C PRO A 38 -1.55 -21.32 26.77
N ARG A 39 -2.43 -20.43 26.30
CA ARG A 39 -3.69 -20.81 25.67
C ARG A 39 -3.59 -20.74 24.14
N PRO A 40 -3.54 -21.89 23.44
CA PRO A 40 -3.40 -21.91 21.98
C PRO A 40 -4.54 -21.20 21.24
N HIS A 41 -5.74 -21.15 21.83
CA HIS A 41 -6.90 -20.45 21.28
C HIS A 41 -6.82 -18.92 21.39
N GLY A 42 -5.98 -18.37 22.28
CA GLY A 42 -5.76 -16.93 22.40
C GLY A 42 -4.94 -16.39 21.22
N ALA A 43 -3.88 -17.10 20.86
CA ALA A 43 -2.98 -16.71 19.76
C ALA A 43 -3.67 -16.71 18.39
N GLU A 44 -4.53 -17.70 18.11
CA GLU A 44 -5.28 -17.73 16.85
C GLU A 44 -6.30 -16.60 16.75
N ARG A 45 -7.05 -16.33 17.83
CA ARG A 45 -8.00 -15.23 17.90
C ARG A 45 -7.31 -13.87 17.78
N ASP A 46 -6.16 -13.69 18.42
CA ASP A 46 -5.35 -12.48 18.32
C ASP A 46 -4.83 -12.28 16.89
N ARG A 47 -4.41 -13.35 16.20
CA ARG A 47 -4.00 -13.31 14.79
C ARG A 47 -5.16 -12.94 13.87
N LEU A 48 -6.33 -13.54 14.06
CA LEU A 48 -7.55 -13.23 13.31
C LEU A 48 -7.96 -11.78 13.50
N PHE A 49 -8.01 -11.32 14.75
CA PHE A 49 -8.32 -9.93 15.08
C PHE A 49 -7.35 -8.96 14.41
N ARG A 50 -6.04 -9.21 14.50
CA ARG A 50 -5.02 -8.39 13.83
C ARG A 50 -5.22 -8.35 12.31
N LYS A 51 -5.54 -9.49 11.70
CA LYS A 51 -5.83 -9.56 10.26
C LYS A 51 -7.04 -8.69 9.90
N GLU A 52 -8.09 -8.69 10.71
CA GLU A 52 -9.27 -7.84 10.53
C GLU A 52 -8.93 -6.35 10.67
N GLN A 53 -8.10 -5.98 11.65
CA GLN A 53 -7.63 -4.59 11.82
C GLN A 53 -6.89 -4.09 10.57
N ILE A 54 -5.93 -4.87 10.08
CA ILE A 54 -5.16 -4.53 8.88
C ILE A 54 -6.08 -4.43 7.65
N LEU A 55 -7.04 -5.34 7.53
CA LEU A 55 -7.99 -5.36 6.41
C LEU A 55 -8.96 -4.17 6.46
N ALA A 56 -9.37 -3.73 7.64
CA ALA A 56 -10.18 -2.53 7.82
C ALA A 56 -9.43 -1.28 7.33
N VAL A 57 -8.16 -1.12 7.74
CA VAL A 57 -7.30 -0.02 7.26
C VAL A 57 -7.18 -0.06 5.73
N ALA A 58 -6.89 -1.23 5.15
CA ALA A 58 -6.73 -1.38 3.71
C ALA A 58 -8.00 -1.00 2.91
N ARG A 59 -9.19 -1.37 3.42
CA ARG A 59 -10.48 -1.00 2.82
C ARG A 59 -10.74 0.51 2.89
N GLN A 60 -10.36 1.14 4.00
CA GLN A 60 -10.52 2.58 4.15
C GLN A 60 -9.59 3.35 3.22
N VAL A 61 -8.33 2.94 3.12
CA VAL A 61 -7.36 3.51 2.17
C VAL A 61 -7.87 3.34 0.74
N GLU A 62 -8.35 2.15 0.35
CA GLU A 62 -8.94 1.91 -0.97
C GLU A 62 -10.10 2.89 -1.27
N SER A 63 -10.99 3.09 -0.29
CA SER A 63 -12.13 3.99 -0.43
C SER A 63 -11.70 5.44 -0.61
N LEU A 64 -10.67 5.89 0.12
CA LEU A 64 -10.11 7.23 0.00
C LEU A 64 -9.37 7.45 -1.32
N CYS A 65 -8.56 6.48 -1.76
CA CYS A 65 -7.94 6.49 -3.09
C CYS A 65 -8.99 6.70 -4.18
N ARG A 66 -10.07 5.91 -4.14
CA ARG A 66 -11.16 5.97 -5.12
C ARG A 66 -11.89 7.31 -5.07
N LEU A 67 -12.20 7.80 -3.87
CA LEU A 67 -12.84 9.09 -3.69
C LEU A 67 -11.99 10.22 -4.28
N GLN A 68 -10.68 10.21 -4.02
CA GLN A 68 -9.77 11.22 -4.55
C GLN A 68 -9.65 11.16 -6.08
N GLN A 69 -9.58 9.95 -6.66
CA GLN A 69 -9.58 9.75 -8.11
C GLN A 69 -10.88 10.25 -8.77
N GLN A 70 -12.03 9.98 -8.15
CA GLN A 70 -13.31 10.47 -8.65
C GLN A 70 -13.40 12.00 -8.55
N ALA A 71 -12.91 12.58 -7.45
CA ALA A 71 -12.91 14.02 -7.24
C ALA A 71 -11.93 14.77 -8.16
N SER A 72 -10.80 14.16 -8.54
CA SER A 72 -9.85 14.76 -9.49
C SER A 72 -10.32 14.68 -10.95
N GLY A 73 -11.42 13.98 -11.23
CA GLY A 73 -11.97 13.83 -12.58
C GLY A 73 -11.09 12.99 -13.50
N CYS A 74 -10.08 12.30 -12.97
CA CYS A 74 -9.13 11.51 -13.74
C CYS A 74 -9.65 10.08 -13.87
N PRO A 75 -10.11 9.62 -15.06
CA PRO A 75 -10.53 8.24 -15.23
C PRO A 75 -9.31 7.34 -15.09
N SER A 76 -9.41 6.33 -14.22
CA SER A 76 -8.38 5.32 -13.94
C SER A 76 -7.84 4.53 -15.16
N THR A 77 -8.31 4.83 -16.36
CA THR A 77 -7.83 4.28 -17.62
C THR A 77 -6.37 4.67 -17.91
N ASP A 78 -5.86 5.74 -17.31
CA ASP A 78 -4.42 6.09 -17.36
C ASP A 78 -3.53 5.23 -16.44
N LEU A 79 -4.11 4.28 -15.70
CA LEU A 79 -3.36 3.21 -15.02
C LEU A 79 -3.05 2.05 -15.96
N GLN A 80 -2.87 2.28 -17.26
CA GLN A 80 -2.02 1.38 -18.01
C GLN A 80 -0.66 1.42 -17.29
N PRO A 81 -0.06 0.28 -16.89
CA PRO A 81 1.25 0.29 -16.29
C PRO A 81 2.24 0.74 -17.37
N GLN A 82 2.37 2.05 -17.55
CA GLN A 82 3.49 2.66 -18.19
C GLN A 82 4.64 2.46 -17.20
N PHE A 83 5.20 1.25 -17.21
CA PHE A 83 6.63 1.08 -17.00
C PHE A 83 7.37 1.69 -18.21
N SER A 84 6.96 2.89 -18.66
CA SER A 84 7.80 3.69 -19.51
C SER A 84 8.99 4.12 -18.66
N ASP A 85 10.11 4.38 -19.32
CA ASP A 85 11.39 4.79 -18.71
C ASP A 85 11.28 6.14 -17.97
N GLU A 86 10.10 6.76 -17.99
CA GLU A 86 9.77 7.96 -17.25
C GLU A 86 9.49 7.58 -15.78
N THR A 87 10.23 8.19 -14.88
CA THR A 87 10.06 8.01 -13.43
C THR A 87 8.59 8.20 -13.05
N VAL A 88 7.90 7.13 -12.61
CA VAL A 88 6.53 7.22 -12.05
C VAL A 88 6.51 8.41 -11.09
N SER A 89 5.78 9.46 -11.45
CA SER A 89 5.74 10.72 -10.73
C SER A 89 4.98 10.51 -9.42
N LEU A 90 5.68 10.04 -8.38
CA LEU A 90 5.13 9.88 -7.03
C LEU A 90 4.51 11.17 -6.46
N HIS A 91 4.82 12.32 -7.07
CA HIS A 91 4.23 13.60 -6.73
C HIS A 91 2.73 13.69 -7.07
N GLU A 92 2.27 13.03 -8.12
CA GLU A 92 0.88 13.09 -8.59
C GLU A 92 0.01 11.95 -8.04
N ALA A 93 0.63 10.99 -7.36
CA ALA A 93 -0.05 9.86 -6.75
C ALA A 93 -1.05 10.31 -5.67
N PRO A 94 -2.27 9.73 -5.60
CA PRO A 94 -3.18 9.96 -4.49
C PRO A 94 -2.52 9.59 -3.17
N HIS A 95 -2.59 10.50 -2.20
CA HIS A 95 -1.99 10.33 -0.89
C HIS A 95 -2.77 11.14 0.13
N GLY A 96 -2.62 10.78 1.40
CA GLY A 96 -3.23 11.53 2.49
C GLY A 96 -3.00 10.88 3.83
N ALA A 97 -3.68 11.43 4.83
CA ALA A 97 -3.71 10.88 6.17
C ALA A 97 -5.12 10.93 6.73
N PHE A 98 -5.46 9.97 7.60
CA PHE A 98 -6.71 9.97 8.35
C PHE A 98 -6.50 9.44 9.76
N PHE A 99 -7.41 9.81 10.65
CA PHE A 99 -7.40 9.41 12.04
C PHE A 99 -8.36 8.25 12.29
N LEU A 100 -7.92 7.29 13.09
CA LEU A 100 -8.68 6.16 13.60
C LEU A 100 -8.95 6.40 15.08
N GLY A 101 -10.24 6.45 15.42
CA GLY A 101 -10.67 6.61 16.81
C GLY A 101 -10.34 5.38 17.64
N ALA A 102 -10.23 5.57 18.95
CA ALA A 102 -10.13 4.45 19.88
C ALA A 102 -11.34 3.53 19.72
N GLY A 103 -11.08 2.23 19.55
CA GLY A 103 -12.10 1.20 19.34
C GLY A 103 -12.40 0.86 17.87
N ASP A 104 -11.84 1.57 16.90
CA ASP A 104 -12.05 1.29 15.47
C ASP A 104 -10.79 1.52 14.62
N PRO A 105 -10.09 0.47 14.14
CA PRO A 105 -10.11 -0.92 14.59
C PRO A 105 -9.10 -1.18 15.74
N PHE A 106 -8.32 -0.17 16.14
CA PHE A 106 -7.31 -0.27 17.21
C PHE A 106 -7.88 0.18 18.55
N GLN A 107 -7.38 -0.39 19.65
CA GLN A 107 -7.80 -0.01 21.01
C GLN A 107 -7.39 1.42 21.32
N GLU A 108 -6.16 1.76 20.95
CA GLU A 108 -5.63 3.11 21.04
C GLU A 108 -5.93 3.87 19.75
N PRO A 109 -6.10 5.20 19.83
CA PRO A 109 -6.24 6.00 18.62
C PRO A 109 -4.96 5.90 17.78
N GLN A 110 -5.12 5.92 16.47
CA GLN A 110 -4.01 5.78 15.52
C GLN A 110 -4.18 6.77 14.38
N THR A 111 -3.09 7.17 13.76
CA THR A 111 -3.08 7.96 12.54
C THR A 111 -2.54 7.10 11.39
N VAL A 112 -3.24 7.08 10.27
CA VAL A 112 -2.82 6.35 9.08
C VAL A 112 -2.39 7.33 8.01
N VAL A 113 -1.16 7.17 7.53
CA VAL A 113 -0.64 7.87 6.35
C VAL A 113 -0.61 6.89 5.19
N TRP A 114 -1.13 7.27 4.02
CA TRP A 114 -1.30 6.37 2.90
C TRP A 114 -0.96 7.01 1.55
N MET A 115 -0.67 6.16 0.57
CA MET A 115 -0.37 6.54 -0.81
C MET A 115 -0.84 5.43 -1.76
N GLY A 116 -1.51 5.79 -2.85
CA GLY A 116 -1.90 4.89 -3.93
C GLY A 116 -1.06 5.12 -5.18
N VAL A 117 -0.40 4.08 -5.70
CA VAL A 117 0.43 4.16 -6.91
C VAL A 117 0.18 2.94 -7.78
N LEU A 118 0.01 3.14 -9.09
CA LEU A 118 -0.42 2.08 -10.02
C LEU A 118 -1.73 1.43 -9.51
N SER A 119 -1.71 0.12 -9.23
CA SER A 119 -2.83 -0.63 -8.64
C SER A 119 -2.55 -1.06 -7.18
N LEU A 120 -1.62 -0.38 -6.51
CA LEU A 120 -1.18 -0.69 -5.15
C LEU A 120 -1.47 0.47 -4.20
N GLY A 121 -1.95 0.13 -3.00
CA GLY A 121 -2.09 1.03 -1.87
C GLY A 121 -1.03 0.69 -0.83
N PHE A 122 -0.37 1.72 -0.33
CA PHE A 122 0.62 1.64 0.72
C PHE A 122 0.12 2.43 1.92
N ALA A 123 0.26 1.89 3.12
CA ALA A 123 -0.13 2.61 4.33
C ALA A 123 0.81 2.34 5.50
N LEU A 124 1.03 3.40 6.29
CA LEU A 124 1.69 3.38 7.59
C LEU A 124 0.65 3.72 8.66
N VAL A 125 0.48 2.81 9.62
CA VAL A 125 -0.29 3.04 10.84
C VAL A 125 0.67 3.52 11.91
N LEU A 126 0.36 4.66 12.52
CA LEU A 126 1.20 5.40 13.44
C LEU A 126 0.41 5.73 14.71
N ASP A 127 1.12 5.94 15.81
CA ASP A 127 0.51 6.54 16.99
C ASP A 127 0.10 8.00 16.72
N THR A 128 -0.85 8.52 17.51
CA THR A 128 -1.47 9.84 17.31
C THR A 128 -0.53 11.03 17.34
N HIS A 129 0.58 10.93 18.06
CA HIS A 129 1.50 12.05 18.31
C HIS A 129 2.74 12.04 17.41
N GLU A 130 2.72 11.23 16.36
CA GLU A 130 3.84 11.11 15.42
C GLU A 130 3.89 12.25 14.40
N ASN A 131 5.10 12.52 13.90
CA ASN A 131 5.32 13.54 12.88
C ASN A 131 4.81 13.07 11.51
N LEU A 132 3.67 13.59 11.08
CA LEU A 132 3.02 13.21 9.82
C LEU A 132 3.85 13.54 8.58
N LEU A 133 4.56 14.67 8.57
CA LEU A 133 5.42 15.06 7.44
C LEU A 133 6.58 14.08 7.27
N LEU A 134 7.18 13.65 8.39
CA LEU A 134 8.22 12.64 8.38
C LEU A 134 7.68 11.29 7.91
N ALA A 135 6.50 10.89 8.41
CA ALA A 135 5.88 9.62 8.02
C ALA A 135 5.51 9.59 6.53
N GLU A 136 4.98 10.69 5.98
CA GLU A 136 4.69 10.81 4.55
C GLU A 136 5.97 10.75 3.72
N SER A 137 7.00 11.50 4.11
CA SER A 137 8.30 11.48 3.43
C SER A 137 8.93 10.08 3.44
N THR A 138 8.79 9.38 4.56
CA THR A 138 9.25 7.99 4.73
C THR A 138 8.45 7.04 3.84
N LEU A 139 7.11 7.15 3.82
CA LEU A 139 6.27 6.35 2.96
C LEU A 139 6.61 6.55 1.49
N ARG A 140 6.77 7.80 1.06
CA ARG A 140 7.16 8.17 -0.31
C ARG A 140 8.50 7.55 -0.70
N LEU A 141 9.48 7.57 0.20
CA LEU A 141 10.78 6.92 -0.03
C LEU A 141 10.64 5.39 -0.15
N LEU A 142 9.89 4.75 0.76
CA LEU A 142 9.66 3.31 0.72
C LEU A 142 8.98 2.88 -0.58
N VAL A 143 7.93 3.60 -0.99
CA VAL A 143 7.22 3.32 -2.24
C VAL A 143 8.16 3.43 -3.43
N ARG A 144 8.99 4.49 -3.49
CA ARG A 144 9.99 4.64 -4.54
C ARG A 144 10.93 3.44 -4.62
N LEU A 145 11.54 3.06 -3.49
CA LEU A 145 12.48 1.95 -3.43
C LEU A 145 11.81 0.62 -3.84
N LEU A 146 10.59 0.38 -3.39
CA LEU A 146 9.83 -0.82 -3.76
C LEU A 146 9.52 -0.86 -5.26
N LEU A 147 9.11 0.24 -5.86
CA LEU A 147 8.86 0.34 -7.30
C LEU A 147 10.15 0.15 -8.10
N ASP A 148 11.26 0.71 -7.65
CA ASP A 148 12.57 0.52 -8.29
C ASP A 148 12.98 -0.95 -8.25
N HIS A 149 12.76 -1.67 -7.14
CA HIS A 149 12.98 -3.11 -7.08
C HIS A 149 12.05 -3.91 -7.99
N LEU A 150 10.78 -3.51 -8.12
CA LEU A 150 9.84 -4.15 -9.04
C LEU A 150 10.24 -3.97 -10.51
N ARG A 151 10.76 -2.78 -10.88
CA ARG A 151 11.27 -2.53 -12.23
C ARG A 151 12.42 -3.45 -12.61
N LEU A 152 13.29 -3.78 -11.65
CA LEU A 152 14.38 -4.74 -11.87
C LEU A 152 13.88 -6.16 -12.15
N LEU A 153 12.67 -6.51 -11.69
CA LEU A 153 12.04 -7.81 -11.95
C LEU A 153 11.31 -7.84 -13.29
N THR A 154 10.97 -6.68 -13.85
CA THR A 154 10.44 -6.60 -15.21
C THR A 154 11.61 -6.81 -16.18
N PRO A 155 11.55 -7.79 -17.09
CA PRO A 155 12.63 -7.99 -18.06
C PRO A 155 12.64 -6.82 -19.05
N ALA A 156 13.38 -5.75 -18.72
CA ALA A 156 13.72 -4.67 -19.64
C ALA A 156 14.80 -5.09 -20.67
N ALA A 157 15.00 -6.39 -20.87
CA ALA A 157 16.12 -6.91 -21.64
C ALA A 157 15.70 -8.15 -22.44
N CYS A 158 14.87 -7.97 -23.47
CA CYS A 158 14.84 -8.80 -24.69
C CYS A 158 13.92 -8.19 -25.78
N THR A 159 13.92 -6.87 -25.95
CA THR A 159 13.34 -6.21 -27.14
C THR A 159 14.40 -5.30 -27.75
N GLY A 160 15.51 -5.92 -28.16
CA GLY A 160 16.64 -5.25 -28.79
C GLY A 160 17.57 -6.23 -29.50
N ALA A 161 17.02 -7.28 -30.11
CA ALA A 161 17.75 -8.17 -31.01
C ALA A 161 16.94 -8.38 -32.29
N VAL A 162 16.60 -7.28 -32.97
CA VAL A 162 16.21 -7.36 -34.37
C VAL A 162 16.88 -6.20 -35.11
N TYR A 163 17.74 -6.55 -36.07
CA TYR A 163 18.51 -5.69 -37.01
C TYR A 163 19.69 -4.93 -36.37
N CYS A 164 20.97 -5.26 -36.59
CA CYS A 164 21.68 -5.18 -37.88
C CYS A 164 22.90 -6.13 -37.92
N LEU A 165 22.88 -7.12 -38.81
CA LEU A 165 24.07 -7.78 -39.34
C LEU A 165 24.49 -7.04 -40.62
N PRO A 166 25.73 -6.52 -40.74
CA PRO A 166 26.21 -6.08 -42.04
C PRO A 166 26.53 -7.31 -42.88
N ARG A 167 25.92 -7.40 -44.06
CA ARG A 167 26.42 -8.24 -45.15
C ARG A 167 27.84 -7.78 -45.50
N LEU A 168 28.79 -8.70 -45.44
CA LEU A 168 29.98 -8.74 -46.28
C LEU A 168 30.12 -10.15 -46.82
#